data_AF-A0A9D7FCY1-F1
#
_entry.id   AF-A0A9D7FCY1-F1
#
_cell.length_a   1.000
_cell.length_b   1.000
_cell.length_c   1.000
_cell.angle_alpha   90.00
_cell.angle_beta   90.00
_cell.angle_gamma   90.00
#
_symmetry.space_group_name_H-M   'P 1'
#
loop_
_entity.id
_entity.type
_entity.pdbx_description
1 polymer ?
#
loop_
_entity_poly.entity_id
_entity_poly.type
_entity_poly.pdbx_seq_one_letter_code
_entity_poly.pdbx_strand_id
1 'polypeptide(L)'
;MALFFFIARVEGYSQRAAIEFYESQQGKEVYIKTVGFKSYAHLFYSRKQPGGDPNQYDYEWLLRGPVDREVFLVTKMHKADRLKAEAGLVEVFRKNGFVVFGRAK
;
A
#
# COMPACT_ATOMS: atom_id res chain seq x y z
N MET A 1 -29.82 12.57 -9.35
CA MET A 1 -28.62 12.46 -8.50
C MET A 1 -28.12 11.01 -8.49
N ALA A 2 -27.39 10.59 -9.53
CA ALA A 2 -27.04 9.17 -9.76
C ALA A 2 -25.52 8.89 -9.71
N LEU A 3 -24.73 9.73 -9.03
CA LEU A 3 -23.28 9.59 -8.98
C LEU A 3 -22.80 8.76 -7.77
N PHE A 4 -23.59 8.64 -6.71
CA PHE A 4 -23.16 7.96 -5.48
C PHE A 4 -23.16 6.43 -5.57
N PHE A 5 -24.08 5.82 -6.33
CA PHE A 5 -24.21 4.36 -6.39
C PHE A 5 -23.12 3.68 -7.24
N PHE A 6 -22.59 4.36 -8.27
CA PHE A 6 -21.50 3.81 -9.08
C PHE A 6 -20.15 3.86 -8.37
N ILE A 7 -19.89 4.91 -7.57
CA ILE A 7 -18.63 5.07 -6.84
C ILE A 7 -18.43 3.94 -5.82
N ALA A 8 -19.44 3.63 -5.00
CA ALA A 8 -19.32 2.58 -3.98
C ALA A 8 -19.02 1.20 -4.57
N ARG A 9 -19.57 0.87 -5.74
CA ARG A 9 -19.35 -0.42 -6.40
C ARG A 9 -17.95 -0.53 -6.99
N VAL A 10 -17.47 0.53 -7.64
CA VAL A 10 -16.10 0.61 -8.15
C VAL A 10 -15.08 0.57 -7.01
N GLU A 11 -15.36 1.25 -5.89
CA GLU A 11 -14.52 1.18 -4.69
C GLU A 11 -14.50 -0.21 -4.07
N GLY A 12 -15.61 -0.96 -4.05
CA GLY A 12 -15.63 -2.35 -3.59
C GLY A 12 -14.73 -3.29 -4.41
N TYR A 13 -14.76 -3.20 -5.74
CA TYR A 13 -13.88 -3.98 -6.63
C TYR A 13 -12.41 -3.56 -6.49
N SER A 14 -12.17 -2.26 -6.34
CA SER A 14 -10.83 -1.71 -6.16
C SER A 14 -10.25 -2.13 -4.79
N GLN A 15 -11.02 -2.00 -3.72
CA GLN A 15 -10.61 -2.40 -2.37
C GLN A 15 -10.23 -3.87 -2.29
N ARG A 16 -10.94 -4.74 -3.04
CA ARG A 16 -10.63 -6.17 -3.10
C ARG A 16 -9.22 -6.45 -3.61
N ALA A 17 -8.73 -5.70 -4.60
CA ALA A 17 -7.36 -5.87 -5.10
C ALA A 17 -6.30 -5.50 -4.05
N ALA A 18 -6.54 -4.42 -3.29
CA ALA A 18 -5.64 -4.05 -2.19
C ALA A 18 -5.68 -5.10 -1.06
N ILE A 19 -6.87 -5.64 -0.76
CA ILE A 19 -7.05 -6.72 0.22
C ILE A 19 -6.29 -7.97 -0.19
N GLU A 20 -6.43 -8.44 -1.43
CA GLU A 20 -5.68 -9.60 -1.95
C GLU A 20 -4.17 -9.42 -1.76
N PHE A 21 -3.67 -8.21 -2.04
CA PHE A 21 -2.27 -7.89 -1.78
C PHE A 21 -1.94 -7.96 -0.29
N TYR A 22 -2.73 -7.36 0.59
CA TYR A 22 -2.48 -7.40 2.05
C TYR A 22 -2.49 -8.84 2.59
N GLU A 23 -3.43 -9.67 2.15
CA GLU A 23 -3.52 -11.08 2.53
C GLU A 23 -2.29 -11.87 2.07
N SER A 24 -1.75 -11.57 0.88
CA SER A 24 -0.51 -12.19 0.37
C SER A 24 0.75 -11.87 1.20
N GLN A 25 0.68 -10.85 2.04
CA GLN A 25 1.77 -10.45 2.94
C GLN A 25 1.58 -10.96 4.38
N GLN A 26 0.52 -11.74 4.65
CA GLN A 26 0.33 -12.35 5.97
C GLN A 26 1.53 -13.24 6.34
N GLY A 27 1.97 -13.14 7.59
CA GLY A 27 3.10 -13.89 8.12
C GLY A 27 4.48 -13.37 7.71
N LYS A 28 4.56 -12.32 6.88
CA LYS A 28 5.83 -11.68 6.49
C LYS A 28 6.09 -10.43 7.33
N GLU A 29 7.35 -10.23 7.70
CA GLU A 29 7.80 -9.02 8.39
C GLU A 29 8.09 -7.90 7.40
N VAL A 30 7.04 -7.19 6.98
CA VAL A 30 7.12 -6.13 5.96
C VAL A 30 6.43 -4.86 6.44
N TYR A 31 6.87 -3.70 5.95
CA TYR A 31 6.16 -2.44 6.14
C TYR A 31 5.18 -2.22 5.01
N ILE A 32 3.94 -1.85 5.34
CA ILE A 32 2.91 -1.54 4.34
C ILE A 32 2.34 -0.17 4.66
N LYS A 33 2.34 0.74 3.69
CA LYS A 33 1.82 2.10 3.86
C LYS A 33 0.97 2.50 2.66
N THR A 34 -0.19 3.08 2.93
CA THR A 34 -1.04 3.68 1.89
C THR A 34 -0.60 5.11 1.61
N VAL A 35 -0.40 5.45 0.33
CA VAL A 35 0.06 6.75 -0.14
C VAL A 35 -1.02 7.42 -0.98
N GLY A 36 -1.39 8.65 -0.60
CA GLY A 36 -2.38 9.45 -1.31
C GLY A 36 -3.84 9.08 -1.03
N PHE A 37 -4.11 8.18 -0.08
CA PHE A 37 -5.41 7.88 0.52
C PHE A 37 -5.23 7.30 1.93
N LYS A 38 -6.28 7.36 2.76
CA LYS A 38 -6.30 6.74 4.10
C LYS A 38 -7.09 5.44 4.05
N SER A 39 -6.51 4.35 4.54
CA SER A 39 -7.21 3.08 4.75
C SER A 39 -6.52 2.29 5.84
N TYR A 40 -7.28 1.72 6.77
CA TYR A 40 -6.75 0.82 7.82
C TYR A 40 -6.78 -0.66 7.41
N ALA A 41 -7.24 -0.97 6.18
CA ALA A 41 -7.37 -2.34 5.68
C ALA A 41 -6.02 -3.09 5.72
N HIS A 42 -4.91 -2.41 5.40
CA HIS A 42 -3.59 -3.01 5.44
C HIS A 42 -3.22 -3.58 6.82
N LEU A 43 -3.61 -2.92 7.92
CA LEU A 43 -3.32 -3.41 9.28
C LEU A 43 -4.12 -4.68 9.62
N PHE A 44 -5.38 -4.73 9.19
CA PHE A 44 -6.28 -5.83 9.50
C PHE A 44 -6.00 -7.06 8.62
N TYR A 45 -5.92 -6.86 7.30
CA TYR A 45 -5.81 -7.96 6.34
C TYR A 45 -4.38 -8.50 6.21
N SER A 46 -3.34 -7.73 6.56
CA SER A 46 -1.98 -8.29 6.64
C SER A 46 -1.74 -9.06 7.95
N ARG A 47 -2.69 -9.02 8.91
CA ARG A 47 -2.56 -9.61 10.26
C ARG A 47 -1.22 -9.26 10.92
N LYS A 48 -0.81 -7.99 10.77
CA LYS A 48 0.50 -7.55 11.26
C LYS A 48 0.55 -7.70 12.77
N GLN A 49 1.55 -8.41 13.28
CA GLN A 49 1.76 -8.50 14.71
C GLN A 49 2.20 -7.13 15.25
N PRO A 50 1.76 -6.72 16.45
CA PRO A 50 2.25 -5.51 17.09
C PRO A 50 3.76 -5.64 17.33
N GLY A 51 4.53 -4.74 16.73
CA GLY A 51 5.99 -4.77 16.72
C GLY A 51 6.55 -3.99 15.53
N GLY A 52 7.84 -3.66 15.58
CA GLY A 52 8.55 -2.93 14.54
C GLY A 52 9.00 -1.53 14.98
N ASP A 53 9.75 -0.88 14.09
CA ASP A 53 10.33 0.43 14.38
C ASP A 53 9.24 1.50 14.58
N PRO A 54 9.37 2.41 15.57
CA PRO A 54 8.42 3.52 15.73
C PRO A 54 8.31 4.41 14.49
N ASN A 55 9.35 4.48 13.66
CA ASN A 55 9.37 5.23 12.40
C ASN A 55 8.58 4.55 11.27
N GLN A 56 8.03 3.35 11.48
CA GLN A 56 7.21 2.67 10.46
C GLN A 56 5.95 3.46 10.03
N TYR A 57 5.58 4.49 10.79
CA TYR A 57 4.49 5.39 10.43
C TYR A 57 4.95 6.59 9.60
N ASP A 58 6.25 6.89 9.64
CA ASP A 58 6.87 8.01 8.93
C ASP A 58 7.05 7.68 7.44
N TYR A 59 6.54 8.56 6.60
CA TYR A 59 6.55 8.34 5.16
C TYR A 59 7.95 8.51 4.56
N GLU A 60 8.72 9.51 5.00
CA GLU A 60 10.05 9.79 4.45
C GLU A 60 11.04 8.69 4.86
N TRP A 61 10.92 8.16 6.09
CA TRP A 61 11.70 7.02 6.55
C TRP A 61 11.41 5.76 5.72
N LEU A 62 10.14 5.46 5.47
CA LEU A 62 9.76 4.33 4.60
C LEU A 62 10.23 4.52 3.15
N LEU A 63 10.24 5.76 2.65
CA LEU A 63 10.61 6.07 1.28
C LEU A 63 12.13 6.06 1.06
N ARG A 64 12.90 6.66 1.98
CA ARG A 64 14.34 6.94 1.81
C ARG A 64 15.20 6.60 3.03
N GLY A 65 14.60 6.40 4.20
CA GLY A 65 15.30 6.07 5.43
C GLY A 65 15.88 4.66 5.47
N PRO A 66 16.71 4.36 6.49
CA PRO A 66 17.30 3.03 6.69
C PRO A 66 16.24 2.07 7.26
N VAL A 67 15.64 1.28 6.38
CA VAL A 67 14.58 0.32 6.74
C VAL A 67 15.19 -1.05 7.02
N ASP A 68 14.72 -1.72 8.07
CA ASP A 68 15.15 -3.08 8.45
C ASP A 68 14.37 -4.18 7.70
N ARG A 69 13.30 -3.81 7.00
CA ARG A 69 12.33 -4.71 6.36
C ARG A 69 11.93 -4.18 4.99
N GLU A 70 11.45 -5.07 4.14
CA GLU A 70 10.86 -4.69 2.85
C GLU A 70 9.67 -3.75 3.05
N VAL A 71 9.57 -2.73 2.19
CA VAL A 71 8.50 -1.72 2.26
C VAL A 71 7.62 -1.84 1.04
N PHE A 72 6.31 -1.85 1.26
CA PHE A 72 5.28 -1.81 0.23
C PHE A 72 4.46 -0.53 0.37
N LEU A 73 4.55 0.32 -0.66
CA LEU A 73 3.79 1.55 -0.79
C LEU A 73 2.61 1.31 -1.72
N VAL A 74 1.40 1.35 -1.17
CA VAL A 74 0.16 1.13 -1.90
C VAL A 74 -0.45 2.46 -2.29
N THR A 75 -0.73 2.66 -3.58
CA THR A 75 -1.34 3.89 -4.10
C THR A 75 -2.44 3.60 -5.11
N LYS A 76 -3.28 4.60 -5.39
CA LYS A 76 -4.24 4.53 -6.50
C LYS A 76 -3.50 4.78 -7.81
N MET A 77 -3.90 4.08 -8.87
CA MET A 77 -3.23 4.11 -10.17
C MET A 77 -3.05 5.52 -10.74
N HIS A 78 -4.03 6.41 -10.58
CA HIS A 78 -3.96 7.80 -11.05
C HIS A 78 -3.03 8.71 -10.22
N LYS A 79 -2.44 8.20 -9.13
CA LYS A 79 -1.40 8.87 -8.32
C LYS A 79 -0.06 8.14 -8.39
N ALA A 80 0.04 7.08 -9.18
CA ALA A 80 1.22 6.21 -9.23
C ALA A 80 2.44 6.90 -9.83
N ASP A 81 2.27 7.86 -10.73
CA ASP A 81 3.38 8.56 -11.39
C ASP A 81 4.37 9.21 -10.41
N ARG A 82 3.87 9.75 -9.30
CA ARG A 82 4.72 10.36 -8.28
C ARG A 82 5.63 9.33 -7.60
N LEU A 83 5.12 8.14 -7.30
CA LEU A 83 5.92 7.08 -6.69
C LEU A 83 6.83 6.40 -7.72
N LYS A 84 6.37 6.26 -8.96
CA LYS A 84 7.18 5.73 -10.05
C LYS A 84 8.42 6.58 -10.36
N ALA A 85 8.36 7.88 -10.08
CA ALA A 85 9.48 8.79 -10.23
C ALA A 85 10.54 8.70 -9.10
N GLU A 86 10.20 8.06 -7.97
CA GLU A 86 11.15 7.90 -6.86
C GLU A 86 12.15 6.77 -7.14
N ALA A 87 13.43 7.05 -6.95
CA ALA A 87 14.49 6.08 -7.12
C ALA A 87 14.42 4.99 -6.03
N GLY A 88 14.55 3.71 -6.43
CA GLY A 88 14.53 2.57 -5.52
C GLY A 88 13.16 1.92 -5.30
N LEU A 89 12.10 2.44 -5.92
CA LEU A 89 10.78 1.81 -5.93
C LEU A 89 10.59 0.97 -7.19
N VAL A 90 10.12 -0.27 -7.00
CA VAL A 90 9.79 -1.19 -8.09
C VAL A 90 8.31 -1.52 -8.02
N GLU A 91 7.59 -1.41 -9.13
CA GLU A 91 6.19 -1.85 -9.18
C GLU A 91 6.12 -3.37 -9.07
N VAL A 92 5.49 -3.88 -8.00
CA VAL A 92 5.38 -5.33 -7.73
C VAL A 92 3.97 -5.87 -7.92
N PHE A 93 2.96 -4.98 -7.92
CA PHE A 93 1.57 -5.37 -8.08
C PHE A 93 0.76 -4.24 -8.69
N ARG A 94 -0.11 -4.57 -9.65
CA ARG A 94 -1.08 -3.65 -10.25
C ARG A 94 -2.37 -4.40 -10.54
N LYS A 95 -3.47 -3.96 -9.92
CA LYS A 95 -4.79 -4.58 -10.14
C LYS A 95 -5.92 -3.64 -9.73
N ASN A 96 -7.00 -3.60 -10.52
CA ASN A 96 -8.26 -2.90 -10.24
C ASN A 96 -8.10 -1.47 -9.67
N GLY A 97 -7.21 -0.66 -10.25
CA GLY A 97 -7.01 0.74 -9.86
C GLY A 97 -6.06 0.96 -8.68
N PHE A 98 -5.42 -0.09 -8.17
CA PHE A 98 -4.32 0.00 -7.21
C PHE A 98 -3.00 -0.42 -7.83
N VAL A 99 -1.93 0.24 -7.38
CA VAL A 99 -0.54 -0.07 -7.70
C VAL A 99 0.23 -0.16 -6.39
N VAL A 100 1.08 -1.16 -6.26
CA VAL A 100 1.98 -1.34 -5.13
C VAL A 100 3.41 -1.27 -5.62
N PHE A 101 4.18 -0.42 -4.95
CA PHE A 101 5.61 -0.30 -5.14
C PHE A 101 6.33 -0.97 -3.97
N GLY A 102 7.23 -1.90 -4.28
CA GLY A 102 8.15 -2.51 -3.35
C GLY A 102 9.47 -1.76 -3.30
N ARG A 103 10.04 -1.65 -2.10
CA ARG A 103 11.40 -1.20 -1.84
C ARG A 103 12.12 -2.31 -1.09
N ALA A 104 13.25 -2.75 -1.63
CA ALA A 104 14.13 -3.65 -0.92
C ALA A 104 14.81 -2.92 0.26
N LYS A 105 15.17 -3.67 1.30
CA LYS A 105 16.00 -3.17 2.40
C LYS A 105 17.39 -2.71 1.91
#